data_AF-A0A197SQ25-F1
#
_entry.id   AF-A0A197SQ25-F1
#
_cell.length_a   1.000
_cell.length_b   1.000
_cell.length_c   1.000
_cell.angle_alpha   90.00
_cell.angle_beta   90.00
_cell.angle_gamma   90.00
#
_symmetry.space_group_name_H-M   'P 1'
#
loop_
_entity.id
_entity.type
_entity.pdbx_description
1 polymer ?
#
loop_
_entity_poly.entity_id
_entity_poly.type
_entity_poly.pdbx_seq_one_letter_code
_entity_poly.pdbx_strand_id
1 'polypeptide(L)'
;MTRFNRAPGPAAEAVLLACCASRRWALRMAAHRPYPDLDALLAAADEASYDLSPDDLTEALAEERSPGLDATAPQSAHTALRAAHAAYESRFGHAFVICLAGRRPTEHLNEMLGGIRVRMTNEQDEERAIAADELRRLARARLTHLMTNHPEPDTAGAPR
;
A
#
# COMPACT_ATOMS: atom_id res chain seq x y z
N MET A 1 -8.52 -17.24 -4.16
CA MET A 1 -7.10 -17.57 -3.85
C MET A 1 -6.48 -18.45 -4.93
N THR A 2 -7.19 -19.48 -5.40
CA THR A 2 -6.75 -20.40 -6.47
C THR A 2 -6.21 -19.69 -7.72
N ARG A 3 -6.88 -18.64 -8.22
CA ARG A 3 -6.43 -17.87 -9.38
C ARG A 3 -5.06 -17.25 -9.20
N PHE A 4 -4.80 -16.62 -8.05
CA PHE A 4 -3.52 -15.99 -7.75
C PHE A 4 -2.39 -17.04 -7.67
N ASN A 5 -2.65 -18.16 -7.00
CA ASN A 5 -1.68 -19.26 -6.90
C ASN A 5 -1.35 -19.90 -8.26
N ARG A 6 -2.30 -19.92 -9.20
CA ARG A 6 -2.13 -20.52 -10.53
C ARG A 6 -1.68 -19.53 -11.61
N ALA A 7 -1.65 -18.23 -11.32
CA ALA A 7 -1.26 -17.22 -12.29
C ALA A 7 0.21 -17.42 -12.73
N PRO A 8 0.55 -17.18 -14.01
CA PRO A 8 1.94 -17.13 -14.45
C PRO A 8 2.77 -16.16 -13.60
N GLY A 9 4.05 -16.47 -13.37
CA GLY A 9 4.97 -15.64 -12.57
C GLY A 9 4.86 -14.14 -12.85
N PRO A 10 5.05 -13.70 -14.11
CA PRO A 10 4.97 -12.28 -14.46
C PRO A 10 3.62 -11.63 -14.17
N ALA A 11 2.52 -12.38 -14.31
CA ALA A 11 1.18 -11.87 -14.03
C ALA A 11 0.95 -11.68 -12.52
N ALA A 12 1.45 -12.60 -11.69
CA ALA A 12 1.39 -12.46 -10.24
C ALA A 12 2.29 -11.32 -9.74
N GLU A 13 3.50 -11.20 -10.29
CA GLU A 13 4.43 -10.12 -9.98
C GLU A 13 3.82 -8.75 -10.31
N ALA A 14 3.22 -8.57 -11.49
CA ALA A 14 2.58 -7.31 -11.87
C ALA A 14 1.47 -6.90 -10.89
N VAL A 15 0.67 -7.87 -10.45
CA VAL A 15 -0.39 -7.67 -9.46
C VAL A 15 0.19 -7.29 -8.08
N LEU A 16 1.30 -7.90 -7.70
CA LEU A 16 2.00 -7.60 -6.46
C LEU A 16 2.66 -6.21 -6.50
N LEU A 17 3.27 -5.82 -7.63
CA LEU A 17 3.84 -4.49 -7.84
C LEU A 17 2.80 -3.37 -7.73
N ALA A 18 1.55 -3.63 -8.13
CA ALA A 18 0.45 -2.69 -7.93
C ALA A 18 0.05 -2.54 -6.45
N CYS A 19 0.42 -3.49 -5.58
CA CYS A 19 0.19 -3.42 -4.14
C CYS A 19 1.36 -2.74 -3.41
N CYS A 20 2.59 -3.08 -3.77
CA CYS A 20 3.82 -2.50 -3.25
C CYS A 20 4.85 -2.46 -4.39
N ALA A 21 5.32 -1.26 -4.75
CA ALA A 21 6.18 -1.07 -5.92
C ALA A 21 7.63 -1.57 -5.73
N SER A 22 7.96 -2.19 -4.60
CA SER A 22 9.24 -2.89 -4.44
C SER A 22 9.29 -4.16 -5.29
N ARG A 23 10.26 -4.22 -6.20
CA ARG A 23 10.46 -5.40 -7.06
C ARG A 23 10.89 -6.62 -6.27
N ARG A 24 11.79 -6.44 -5.30
CA ARG A 24 12.24 -7.53 -4.41
C ARG A 24 11.06 -8.13 -3.64
N TRP A 25 10.19 -7.28 -3.09
CA TRP A 25 8.98 -7.72 -2.40
C TRP A 25 8.07 -8.54 -3.32
N ALA A 26 7.77 -8.02 -4.51
CA ALA A 26 6.90 -8.69 -5.47
C ALA A 26 7.46 -10.05 -5.94
N LEU A 27 8.76 -10.11 -6.26
CA LEU A 27 9.42 -11.36 -6.65
C LEU A 27 9.38 -12.41 -5.53
N ARG A 28 9.64 -12.00 -4.29
CA ARG A 28 9.58 -12.90 -3.13
C ARG A 28 8.17 -13.45 -2.96
N MET A 29 7.15 -12.60 -2.98
CA MET A 29 5.76 -13.02 -2.84
C MET A 29 5.33 -13.95 -3.98
N ALA A 30 5.74 -13.68 -5.22
CA ALA A 30 5.42 -14.53 -6.35
C ALA A 30 6.08 -15.92 -6.27
N ALA A 31 7.30 -16.00 -5.72
CA ALA A 31 8.07 -17.23 -5.57
C ALA A 31 7.59 -18.15 -4.43
N HIS A 32 6.95 -17.59 -3.39
CA HIS A 32 6.46 -18.35 -2.22
C HIS A 32 5.04 -18.89 -2.38
N ARG A 33 4.41 -18.68 -3.54
CA ARG A 33 3.14 -19.34 -3.87
C ARG A 33 3.34 -20.87 -3.91
N PRO A 34 2.33 -21.66 -3.51
CA PRO A 34 0.95 -21.26 -3.22
C PRO A 34 0.71 -20.83 -1.77
N TYR A 35 -0.20 -19.86 -1.58
CA TYR A 35 -0.73 -19.51 -0.26
C TYR A 35 -2.06 -20.23 0.02
N PRO A 36 -2.24 -20.86 1.19
CA PRO A 36 -3.45 -21.61 1.49
C PRO A 36 -4.70 -20.73 1.64
N ASP A 37 -4.56 -19.55 2.25
CA ASP A 37 -5.64 -18.62 2.52
C ASP A 37 -5.13 -17.17 2.54
N LEU A 38 -6.06 -16.22 2.73
CA LEU A 38 -5.74 -14.79 2.77
C LEU A 38 -4.81 -14.46 3.95
N ASP A 39 -5.01 -15.07 5.12
CA ASP A 39 -4.20 -14.76 6.30
C ASP A 39 -2.74 -15.17 6.09
N ALA A 40 -2.48 -16.32 5.48
CA ALA A 40 -1.13 -16.75 5.10
C ALA A 40 -0.48 -15.81 4.06
N LEU A 41 -1.25 -15.34 3.07
CA LEU A 41 -0.77 -14.34 2.11
C LEU A 41 -0.39 -13.03 2.81
N LEU A 42 -1.23 -12.54 3.71
CA LEU A 42 -0.98 -11.27 4.41
C LEU A 42 0.17 -11.40 5.43
N ALA A 43 0.33 -12.55 6.08
CA ALA A 43 1.48 -12.82 6.94
C ALA A 43 2.80 -12.82 6.14
N ALA A 44 2.82 -13.49 4.98
CA ALA A 44 3.99 -13.47 4.11
C ALA A 44 4.30 -12.06 3.57
N ALA A 45 3.26 -11.26 3.28
CA ALA A 45 3.40 -9.87 2.88
C ALA A 45 4.02 -9.00 3.99
N ASP A 46 3.60 -9.19 5.23
CA ASP A 46 4.16 -8.51 6.40
C ASP A 46 5.65 -8.89 6.58
N GLU A 47 5.98 -10.18 6.56
CA GLU A 47 7.37 -10.67 6.63
C GLU A 47 8.25 -10.10 5.50
N ALA A 48 7.76 -10.17 4.26
CA ALA A 48 8.48 -9.62 3.10
C ALA A 48 8.69 -8.11 3.20
N SER A 49 7.80 -7.38 3.90
CA SER A 49 7.93 -5.93 4.11
C SER A 49 8.96 -5.59 5.18
N TYR A 50 9.07 -6.41 6.24
CA TYR A 50 10.11 -6.23 7.26
C TYR A 50 11.53 -6.50 6.73
N ASP A 51 11.64 -7.37 5.72
CA ASP A 51 12.92 -7.72 5.08
C ASP A 51 13.31 -6.79 3.92
N LEU A 52 12.60 -5.66 3.75
CA LEU A 52 12.98 -4.64 2.76
C LEU A 52 14.28 -3.94 3.19
N SER A 53 15.23 -3.85 2.27
CA SER A 53 16.39 -3.00 2.47
C SER A 53 15.99 -1.52 2.35
N PRO A 54 16.85 -0.59 2.80
CA PRO A 54 16.63 0.84 2.58
C PRO A 54 16.37 1.20 1.11
N ASP A 55 17.06 0.54 0.16
CA ASP A 55 16.91 0.81 -1.27
C ASP A 55 15.57 0.29 -1.81
N ASP A 56 15.13 -0.89 -1.34
CA ASP A 56 13.82 -1.44 -1.72
C ASP A 56 12.67 -0.57 -1.20
N LEU A 57 12.83 0.00 0.00
CA LEU A 57 11.87 0.94 0.57
C LEU A 57 11.85 2.24 -0.22
N THR A 58 13.02 2.78 -0.59
CA THR A 58 13.11 3.97 -1.43
C THR A 58 12.49 3.75 -2.81
N GLU A 59 12.72 2.61 -3.45
CA GLU A 59 12.06 2.21 -4.71
C GLU A 59 10.53 2.24 -4.54
N ALA A 60 10.02 1.60 -3.50
CA ALA A 60 8.59 1.52 -3.28
C ALA A 60 7.97 2.90 -3.01
N LEU A 61 8.59 3.72 -2.15
CA LEU A 61 8.11 5.05 -1.81
C LEU A 61 8.17 6.04 -2.98
N ALA A 62 9.09 5.86 -3.93
CA ALA A 62 9.20 6.72 -5.11
C ALA A 62 8.00 6.60 -6.06
N GLU A 63 7.38 5.43 -6.11
CA GLU A 63 6.19 5.15 -6.94
C GLU A 63 4.87 5.37 -6.17
N GLU A 64 4.94 5.70 -4.88
CA GLU A 64 3.75 6.02 -4.08
C GLU A 64 3.20 7.41 -4.38
N ARG A 65 1.91 7.57 -4.09
CA ARG A 65 1.21 8.85 -4.23
C ARG A 65 0.52 9.22 -2.94
N SER A 66 0.77 10.44 -2.48
CA SER A 66 0.11 11.01 -1.31
C SER A 66 -1.43 10.97 -1.49
N PRO A 67 -2.20 10.48 -0.50
CA PRO A 67 -3.64 10.30 -0.64
C PRO A 67 -4.39 11.62 -0.88
N GLY A 68 -5.40 11.59 -1.74
CA GLY A 68 -6.23 12.75 -2.05
C GLY A 68 -7.49 12.86 -1.18
N LEU A 69 -8.22 13.97 -1.36
CA LEU A 69 -9.60 14.10 -0.89
C LEU A 69 -10.57 13.70 -2.00
N ASP A 70 -11.80 13.39 -1.60
CA ASP A 70 -12.90 13.22 -2.54
C ASP A 70 -13.23 14.55 -3.26
N ALA A 71 -13.88 14.46 -4.42
CA ALA A 71 -14.17 15.62 -5.26
C ALA A 71 -15.22 16.59 -4.66
N THR A 72 -15.91 16.21 -3.59
CA THR A 72 -16.91 17.04 -2.92
C THR A 72 -16.32 17.92 -1.83
N ALA A 73 -15.05 17.68 -1.46
CA ALA A 73 -14.36 18.48 -0.46
C ALA A 73 -14.14 19.93 -0.94
N PRO A 74 -14.13 20.92 -0.03
CA PRO A 74 -13.88 22.31 -0.39
C PRO A 74 -12.53 22.52 -1.08
N GLN A 75 -12.47 23.40 -2.08
CA GLN A 75 -11.22 23.73 -2.79
C GLN A 75 -10.10 24.22 -1.85
N SER A 76 -10.46 24.90 -0.77
CA SER A 76 -9.52 25.31 0.28
C SER A 76 -8.87 24.12 0.99
N ALA A 77 -9.63 23.05 1.24
CA ALA A 77 -9.12 21.81 1.84
C ALA A 77 -8.14 21.10 0.90
N HIS A 78 -8.47 21.01 -0.40
CA HIS A 78 -7.54 20.48 -1.40
C HIS A 78 -6.25 21.28 -1.49
N THR A 79 -6.33 22.61 -1.39
CA THR A 79 -5.16 23.49 -1.44
C THR A 79 -4.29 23.31 -0.20
N ALA A 80 -4.89 23.28 0.99
CA ALA A 80 -4.19 23.08 2.25
C ALA A 80 -3.49 21.70 2.29
N LEU A 81 -4.17 20.63 1.88
CA LEU A 81 -3.59 19.28 1.86
C LEU A 81 -2.43 19.18 0.85
N ARG A 82 -2.56 19.78 -0.33
CA ARG A 82 -1.47 19.82 -1.33
C ARG A 82 -0.24 20.55 -0.79
N ALA A 83 -0.43 21.68 -0.11
CA ALA A 83 0.66 22.41 0.52
C ALA A 83 1.33 21.58 1.63
N ALA A 84 0.54 20.85 2.42
CA ALA A 84 1.06 19.95 3.46
C ALA A 84 1.88 18.79 2.87
N HIS A 85 1.41 18.14 1.79
CA HIS A 85 2.19 17.12 1.09
C HIS A 85 3.48 17.68 0.50
N ALA A 86 3.43 18.84 -0.16
CA ALA A 86 4.62 19.46 -0.74
C ALA A 86 5.67 19.81 0.34
N ALA A 87 5.23 20.27 1.51
CA ALA A 87 6.12 20.54 2.64
C ALA A 87 6.75 19.24 3.18
N TYR A 88 5.97 18.17 3.28
CA TYR A 88 6.45 16.86 3.69
C TYR A 88 7.47 16.27 2.70
N GLU A 89 7.12 16.26 1.41
CA GLU A 89 7.98 15.75 0.33
C GLU A 89 9.29 16.53 0.23
N SER A 90 9.26 17.85 0.41
CA SER A 90 10.46 18.70 0.45
C SER A 90 11.40 18.35 1.62
N ARG A 91 10.84 17.97 2.78
CA ARG A 91 11.63 17.62 3.96
C ARG A 91 12.21 16.21 3.89
N PHE A 92 11.40 15.23 3.49
CA PHE A 92 11.77 13.80 3.61
C PHE A 92 12.17 13.15 2.28
N GLY A 93 11.89 13.78 1.14
CA GLY A 93 12.31 13.32 -0.18
C GLY A 93 11.44 12.21 -0.78
N HIS A 94 10.26 11.95 -0.23
CA HIS A 94 9.30 10.95 -0.74
C HIS A 94 7.86 11.34 -0.43
N ALA A 95 6.90 10.71 -1.10
CA ALA A 95 5.48 10.93 -0.90
C ALA A 95 5.04 10.62 0.54
N PHE A 96 4.01 11.33 1.01
CA PHE A 96 3.39 11.06 2.30
C PHE A 96 2.53 9.80 2.22
N VAL A 97 2.97 8.74 2.88
CA VAL A 97 2.24 7.45 2.94
C VAL A 97 1.53 7.29 4.28
N ILE A 98 0.24 6.94 4.25
CA ILE A 98 -0.55 6.61 5.43
C ILE A 98 -1.63 5.59 5.06
N CYS A 99 -1.79 4.56 5.87
CA CYS A 99 -2.86 3.59 5.71
C CYS A 99 -4.12 4.05 6.44
N LEU A 100 -5.14 4.42 5.66
CA LEU A 100 -6.45 4.85 6.16
C LEU A 100 -7.47 3.69 6.20
N ALA A 101 -7.02 2.44 6.04
CA ALA A 101 -7.90 1.28 6.08
C ALA A 101 -8.60 1.17 7.45
N GLY A 102 -9.91 0.96 7.44
CA GLY A 102 -10.74 0.92 8.65
C GLY A 102 -11.03 2.28 9.28
N ARG A 103 -10.55 3.40 8.71
CA ARG A 103 -10.94 4.76 9.10
C ARG A 103 -12.16 5.23 8.31
N ARG A 104 -13.01 6.04 8.94
CA ARG A 104 -14.19 6.61 8.27
C ARG A 104 -13.72 7.67 7.25
N PRO A 105 -14.33 7.77 6.06
CA PRO A 105 -13.96 8.78 5.06
C PRO A 105 -13.98 10.21 5.59
N THR A 106 -14.94 10.52 6.48
CA THR A 106 -15.06 11.83 7.14
C THR A 106 -13.87 12.18 8.04
N GLU A 107 -13.08 11.19 8.47
CA GLU A 107 -11.92 11.38 9.34
C GLU A 107 -10.61 11.46 8.53
N HIS A 108 -10.61 11.02 7.26
CA HIS A 108 -9.39 10.91 6.45
C HIS A 108 -8.61 12.21 6.36
N LEU A 109 -9.29 13.35 6.16
CA LEU A 109 -8.62 14.66 6.12
C LEU A 109 -7.90 14.98 7.43
N ASN A 110 -8.55 14.71 8.57
CA ASN A 110 -7.98 14.98 9.88
C ASN A 110 -6.81 14.04 10.18
N GLU A 111 -6.92 12.76 9.81
CA GLU A 111 -5.84 11.77 9.93
C GLU A 111 -4.63 12.17 9.06
N MET A 112 -4.86 12.59 7.82
CA MET A 112 -3.77 13.04 6.91
C MET A 112 -3.07 14.30 7.45
N LEU A 113 -3.83 15.37 7.73
CA LEU A 113 -3.23 16.62 8.22
C LEU A 113 -2.60 16.47 9.61
N GLY A 114 -3.24 15.69 10.49
CA GLY A 114 -2.71 15.36 11.81
C GLY A 114 -1.42 14.53 11.71
N GLY A 115 -1.43 13.50 10.87
CA GLY A 115 -0.28 12.64 10.60
C GLY A 115 0.89 13.42 10.03
N ILE A 116 0.67 14.26 9.01
CA ILE A 116 1.72 15.14 8.45
C ILE A 116 2.27 16.04 9.56
N ARG A 117 1.42 16.72 10.33
CA ARG A 117 1.87 17.67 11.36
C ARG A 117 2.76 16.99 12.42
N VAL A 118 2.39 15.79 12.88
CA VAL A 118 3.19 15.03 13.85
C VAL A 118 4.50 14.59 13.20
N ARG A 119 4.44 14.00 12.01
CA ARG A 119 5.62 13.44 11.33
C ARG A 119 6.63 14.48 10.90
N MET A 120 6.20 15.71 10.64
CA MET A 120 7.09 16.83 10.34
C MET A 120 8.05 17.19 11.48
N THR A 121 7.81 16.74 12.72
CA THR A 121 8.74 16.95 13.84
C THR A 121 9.79 15.85 13.98
N ASN A 122 9.64 14.75 13.25
CA ASN A 122 10.50 13.58 13.38
C ASN A 122 11.85 13.77 12.69
N GLU A 123 12.84 13.01 13.15
CA GLU A 123 14.11 12.83 12.45
C GLU A 123 13.92 11.96 11.19
N GLN A 124 14.88 12.02 10.27
CA GLN A 124 14.76 11.34 8.97
C GLN A 124 14.66 9.81 9.11
N ASP A 125 15.42 9.21 10.02
CA ASP A 125 15.39 7.75 10.22
C ASP A 125 14.12 7.28 10.95
N GLU A 126 13.63 8.05 11.92
CA GLU A 126 12.34 7.78 12.58
C GLU A 126 11.19 7.86 11.57
N GLU A 127 11.17 8.92 10.77
CA GLU A 127 10.16 9.10 9.75
C GLU A 127 10.20 7.98 8.70
N ARG A 128 11.40 7.55 8.30
CA ARG A 128 11.56 6.44 7.36
C ARG A 128 11.02 5.13 7.94
N ALA A 129 11.23 4.86 9.23
CA ALA A 129 10.66 3.69 9.89
C ALA A 129 9.12 3.74 9.93
N ILE A 130 8.54 4.92 10.19
CA ILE A 130 7.08 5.11 10.15
C ILE A 130 6.55 4.92 8.73
N ALA A 131 7.20 5.50 7.73
CA ALA A 131 6.82 5.35 6.33
C ALA A 131 6.86 3.88 5.87
N ALA A 132 7.84 3.10 6.33
CA ALA A 132 7.91 1.67 6.07
C ALA A 132 6.72 0.90 6.67
N ASP A 133 6.33 1.21 7.91
CA ASP A 133 5.17 0.58 8.55
C ASP A 133 3.86 0.94 7.85
N GLU A 134 3.70 2.20 7.46
CA GLU A 134 2.51 2.65 6.70
C GLU A 134 2.45 2.01 5.31
N LEU A 135 3.59 1.89 4.61
CA LEU A 135 3.67 1.18 3.34
C LEU A 135 3.29 -0.30 3.47
N ARG A 136 3.75 -0.98 4.53
CA ARG A 136 3.36 -2.36 4.83
C ARG A 136 1.84 -2.48 5.03
N ARG A 137 1.25 -1.57 5.81
CA ARG A 137 -0.20 -1.54 6.04
C ARG A 137 -0.98 -1.25 4.74
N LEU A 138 -0.48 -0.37 3.88
CA LEU A 138 -1.05 -0.10 2.56
C LEU A 138 -1.01 -1.33 1.67
N ALA A 139 0.14 -2.02 1.58
CA ALA A 139 0.29 -3.26 0.83
C ALA A 139 -0.70 -4.32 1.31
N ARG A 140 -0.84 -4.50 2.64
CA ARG A 140 -1.82 -5.40 3.26
C ARG A 140 -3.26 -5.03 2.86
N ALA A 141 -3.63 -3.75 2.93
CA ALA A 141 -4.97 -3.29 2.56
C ALA A 141 -5.27 -3.50 1.08
N ARG A 142 -4.30 -3.21 0.19
CA ARG A 142 -4.40 -3.41 -1.26
C ARG A 142 -4.55 -4.89 -1.62
N LEU A 143 -3.78 -5.78 -0.98
CA LEU A 143 -3.89 -7.23 -1.16
C LEU A 143 -5.28 -7.75 -0.76
N THR A 144 -5.77 -7.34 0.42
CA THR A 144 -7.12 -7.71 0.88
C THR A 144 -8.19 -7.27 -0.11
N HIS A 145 -8.13 -6.01 -0.55
CA HIS A 145 -9.07 -5.45 -1.52
C HIS A 145 -9.03 -6.24 -2.84
N LEU A 146 -7.84 -6.49 -3.38
CA LEU A 146 -7.62 -7.22 -4.61
C LEU A 146 -8.18 -8.66 -4.54
N MET A 147 -7.92 -9.38 -3.43
CA MET A 147 -8.42 -10.74 -3.25
C MET A 147 -9.93 -10.80 -3.04
N THR A 148 -10.55 -9.72 -2.57
CA THR A 148 -12.00 -9.63 -2.32
C THR A 148 -12.76 -9.19 -3.58
N ASN A 149 -12.21 -8.24 -4.35
CA ASN A 149 -12.87 -7.62 -5.51
C ASN A 149 -12.55 -8.27 -6.85
N HIS A 150 -11.71 -9.29 -6.87
CA HIS A 150 -11.60 -10.23 -7.98
C HIS A 150 -12.13 -11.61 -7.56
N PRO A 151 -13.47 -11.75 -7.38
CA PRO A 151 -14.06 -13.06 -7.20
C PRO A 151 -13.74 -13.94 -8.42
N GLU A 152 -13.36 -15.18 -8.17
CA GLU A 152 -13.20 -16.22 -9.19
C GLU A 152 -14.49 -16.27 -10.04
N PRO A 153 -14.43 -16.41 -11.38
CA PRO A 153 -15.61 -16.86 -12.10
C PRO A 153 -15.94 -18.25 -11.58
N ASP A 154 -17.13 -18.38 -11.01
CA ASP A 154 -17.68 -19.64 -10.52
C ASP A 154 -17.59 -20.69 -11.64
N THR A 155 -16.64 -21.62 -11.52
CA THR A 155 -16.54 -22.75 -12.43
C THR A 155 -17.42 -23.88 -11.87
N ALA A 156 -18.73 -23.62 -11.79
CA ALA A 156 -19.73 -24.64 -11.47
C ALA A 156 -20.92 -24.46 -12.42
N GLY A 157 -20.83 -25.09 -13.59
CA GLY A 157 -21.91 -25.08 -14.57
C GLY A 157 -21.57 -25.77 -15.88
N ALA A 158 -21.06 -27.01 -15.82
CA ALA A 158 -21.06 -27.88 -16.99
C ALA A 158 -22.40 -28.63 -17.02
N PRO A 159 -23.27 -28.43 -18.03
CA PRO A 159 -24.42 -29.30 -18.23
C PRO A 159 -23.94 -30.62 -18.87
N ARG A 160 -24.42 -31.74 -18.31
CA ARG A 160 -24.46 -33.03 -19.02
C ARG A 160 -25.74 -33.11 -19.83
#